data_AF-A0A0B1TEN3-F1
#
_entry.id   AF-A0A0B1TEN3-F1
#
_cell.length_a   1.000
_cell.length_b   1.000
_cell.length_c   1.000
_cell.angle_alpha   90.00
_cell.angle_beta   90.00
_cell.angle_gamma   90.00
#
_symmetry.space_group_name_H-M   'P 1'
#
loop_
_entity.id
_entity.type
_entity.pdbx_description
1 polymer ?
#
loop_
_entity_poly.entity_id
_entity_poly.type
_entity_poly.pdbx_seq_one_letter_code
_entity_poly.pdbx_strand_id
1 'polypeptide(L)'
;MGHKDIAKLILILNAAANYEPIVSLLPECVLKHYRFLRAAAADLVPPITVLERPSSSLNSVEPSSSKEQPATTSDILVNTYERLLEVMREPTLADRNALRRYIVEDANAISAFNEPLAGAARFIASLCEISSALESLTQVILRGGDITDAASNVHQELVRVRCAEYQFAGIHPHMASFLVEAAMFLSLLELLVEMTTSPERYAQIVLNIRGVIADAQNRWALVGPPCDQALALISAIMEPLDCEHTDGKKILAVGTFGHLLVTHAPFLPESFPNIGDIHSKWAQITEPNRDVAIEKPLRFVAGLPCAVRLVASLHNLDENDLRNLRVQVDYPNNTRGYFRPLSADISKEGDRISSLVLISSTEPWSDAADVILTLVLLANSSSQKVVSVPLLDSPCGAQPASVRLRAHPMTRT
;
A
#
# COMPACT_ATOMS: atom_id res chain seq x y z
N MET A 1 31.59 -5.33 -20.07
CA MET A 1 31.37 -6.76 -20.40
C MET A 1 29.95 -6.87 -20.95
N GLY A 2 29.74 -7.38 -22.17
CA GLY A 2 28.39 -7.43 -22.74
C GLY A 2 27.53 -8.49 -22.07
N HIS A 3 26.20 -8.36 -22.10
CA HIS A 3 25.27 -9.35 -21.52
C HIS A 3 25.54 -10.80 -21.98
N LYS A 4 26.03 -10.98 -23.23
CA LYS A 4 26.41 -12.30 -23.77
C LYS A 4 27.64 -12.92 -23.12
N ASP A 5 28.56 -12.13 -22.58
CA ASP A 5 29.80 -12.61 -21.98
C ASP A 5 29.59 -13.04 -20.53
N ILE A 6 28.67 -12.37 -19.81
CA ILE A 6 28.29 -12.72 -18.44
C ILE A 6 27.56 -14.08 -18.42
N ALA A 7 26.64 -14.33 -19.36
CA ALA A 7 25.94 -15.61 -19.43
C ALA A 7 26.89 -16.79 -19.67
N LYS A 8 27.87 -16.63 -20.56
CA LYS A 8 28.92 -17.64 -20.80
C LYS A 8 29.78 -17.86 -19.55
N LEU A 9 30.10 -16.78 -18.84
CA LEU A 9 30.89 -16.85 -17.61
C LEU A 9 30.14 -17.61 -16.51
N ILE A 10 28.86 -17.31 -16.29
CA ILE A 10 28.00 -18.03 -15.34
C ILE A 10 27.92 -19.52 -15.71
N LEU A 11 27.78 -19.85 -16.99
CA LEU A 11 27.77 -21.25 -17.46
C LEU A 11 29.08 -21.98 -17.12
N ILE A 12 30.23 -21.34 -17.39
CA ILE A 12 31.56 -21.92 -17.12
C ILE A 12 31.77 -22.09 -15.61
N LEU A 13 31.35 -21.11 -14.79
CA LEU A 13 31.48 -21.18 -13.32
C LEU A 13 30.58 -22.28 -12.72
N ASN A 14 29.36 -22.45 -13.25
CA ASN A 14 28.49 -23.57 -12.88
C ASN A 14 29.11 -24.94 -13.22
N ALA A 15 29.77 -25.05 -14.38
CA ALA A 15 30.49 -26.27 -14.74
C ALA A 15 31.72 -26.49 -13.84
N ALA A 16 32.46 -25.43 -13.50
CA ALA A 16 33.64 -25.47 -12.63
C ALA A 16 33.31 -25.86 -11.18
N ALA A 17 32.11 -25.53 -10.70
CA ALA A 17 31.64 -25.97 -9.38
C ALA A 17 31.42 -27.49 -9.31
N ASN A 18 31.04 -28.12 -10.42
CA ASN A 18 30.79 -29.55 -10.49
C ASN A 18 32.02 -30.36 -10.95
N TYR A 19 32.99 -29.73 -11.61
CA TYR A 19 34.16 -30.40 -12.16
C TYR A 19 35.46 -29.62 -11.91
N GLU A 20 36.19 -30.07 -10.89
CA GLU A 20 37.39 -29.42 -10.34
C GLU A 20 38.49 -29.10 -11.37
N PRO A 21 38.79 -29.94 -12.38
CA PRO A 21 39.83 -29.63 -13.37
C PRO A 21 39.59 -28.37 -14.19
N ILE A 22 38.33 -27.95 -14.38
CA ILE A 22 38.03 -26.69 -15.10
C ILE A 22 38.59 -25.49 -14.35
N VAL A 23 38.61 -25.51 -13.02
CA VAL A 23 39.12 -24.41 -12.18
C VAL A 23 40.58 -24.08 -12.52
N SER A 24 41.39 -25.11 -12.84
CA SER A 24 42.80 -24.95 -13.22
C SER A 24 43.02 -24.30 -14.59
N LEU A 25 41.99 -24.30 -15.45
CA LEU A 25 42.01 -23.72 -16.79
C LEU A 25 41.46 -22.29 -16.81
N LEU A 26 40.91 -21.80 -15.70
CA LEU A 26 40.31 -20.48 -15.63
C LEU A 26 41.40 -19.38 -15.61
N PRO A 27 41.31 -18.37 -16.48
CA PRO A 27 42.17 -17.20 -16.41
C PRO A 27 42.01 -16.46 -15.08
N GLU A 28 43.07 -15.82 -14.59
CA GLU A 28 43.06 -15.10 -13.32
C GLU A 28 42.03 -13.94 -13.27
N CYS A 29 41.72 -13.34 -14.43
CA CYS A 29 40.65 -12.36 -14.54
C CYS A 29 39.27 -12.98 -14.24
N VAL A 30 39.02 -14.25 -14.61
CA VAL A 30 37.76 -14.96 -14.35
C VAL A 30 37.57 -15.20 -12.86
N LEU A 31 38.64 -15.46 -12.09
CA LEU A 31 38.57 -15.65 -10.64
C LEU A 31 38.11 -14.38 -9.90
N LYS A 32 38.53 -13.20 -10.38
CA LYS A 32 38.06 -11.91 -9.85
C LYS A 32 36.57 -11.70 -10.15
N HIS A 33 36.13 -12.04 -11.36
CA HIS A 33 34.72 -11.96 -11.74
C HIS A 33 33.86 -13.00 -11.02
N TYR A 34 34.40 -14.19 -10.71
CA TYR A 34 33.71 -15.22 -9.91
C TYR A 34 33.34 -14.66 -8.54
N ARG A 35 34.28 -14.04 -7.81
CA ARG A 35 33.99 -13.47 -6.49
C ARG A 35 32.92 -12.39 -6.54
N PHE A 36 33.00 -11.52 -7.56
CA PHE A 36 32.00 -10.48 -7.79
C PHE A 36 30.62 -11.07 -8.12
N LEU A 37 30.54 -12.02 -9.06
CA LEU A 37 29.29 -12.66 -9.47
C LEU A 37 28.69 -13.54 -8.37
N ARG A 38 29.52 -14.21 -7.56
CA ARG A 38 29.09 -14.99 -6.40
C ARG A 38 28.46 -14.10 -5.33
N ALA A 39 29.03 -12.91 -5.11
CA ALA A 39 28.46 -11.92 -4.19
C ALA A 39 27.18 -11.26 -4.76
N ALA A 40 27.13 -11.01 -6.07
CA ALA A 40 26.02 -10.29 -6.72
C ALA A 40 24.83 -11.19 -7.12
N ALA A 41 25.06 -12.49 -7.38
CA ALA A 41 24.06 -13.43 -7.88
C ALA A 41 24.35 -14.86 -7.38
N ALA A 42 24.27 -15.04 -6.07
CA ALA A 42 24.56 -16.32 -5.40
C ALA A 42 23.68 -17.48 -5.89
N ASP A 43 22.45 -17.20 -6.34
CA ASP A 43 21.52 -18.22 -6.83
C ASP A 43 21.89 -18.76 -8.22
N LEU A 44 22.65 -17.98 -9.00
CA LEU A 44 23.06 -18.35 -10.37
C LEU A 44 24.49 -18.90 -10.42
N VAL A 45 25.32 -18.60 -9.43
CA VAL A 45 26.73 -19.01 -9.36
C VAL A 45 26.97 -19.77 -8.06
N PRO A 46 27.06 -21.12 -8.10
CA PRO A 46 27.28 -21.95 -6.93
C PRO A 46 28.71 -21.77 -6.37
N PRO A 47 28.93 -22.13 -5.09
CA PRO A 47 30.24 -22.08 -4.48
C PRO A 47 31.20 -23.10 -5.13
N ILE A 48 32.41 -22.65 -5.46
CA ILE A 48 33.51 -23.49 -5.97
C ILE A 48 34.45 -23.80 -4.81
N THR A 49 34.38 -25.03 -4.29
CA THR A 49 35.07 -25.49 -3.06
C THR A 49 36.58 -25.28 -3.04
N VAL A 50 37.24 -25.28 -4.20
CA VAL A 50 38.70 -25.03 -4.33
C VAL A 50 39.05 -23.57 -4.14
N LEU A 51 38.18 -22.65 -4.58
CA LEU A 51 38.41 -21.20 -4.53
C LEU A 51 38.01 -20.58 -3.19
N GLU A 52 37.19 -21.29 -2.42
CA GLU A 52 36.71 -20.88 -1.09
C GLU A 52 37.55 -21.46 0.06
N ARG A 53 38.49 -22.38 -0.23
CA ARG A 53 39.44 -22.86 0.77
C ARG A 53 40.30 -21.69 1.27
N PRO A 54 40.19 -21.29 2.56
CA PRO A 54 41.00 -20.21 3.08
C PRO A 54 42.45 -20.67 3.12
N SER A 55 43.36 -19.88 2.55
CA SER A 55 44.77 -19.93 2.92
C SER A 55 44.86 -19.74 4.44
N SER A 56 45.30 -20.78 5.13
CA SER A 56 45.45 -20.88 6.58
C SER A 56 46.25 -19.72 7.16
N SER A 57 45.56 -18.76 7.79
CA SER A 57 46.01 -17.97 8.96
C SER A 57 45.08 -16.78 9.17
N LEU A 58 44.25 -16.82 10.23
CA LEU A 58 43.83 -15.72 11.13
C LEU A 58 42.53 -16.09 11.86
N ASN A 59 42.68 -16.60 13.08
CA ASN A 59 41.79 -16.56 14.24
C ASN A 59 40.27 -16.72 14.02
N SER A 60 39.79 -17.97 14.06
CA SER A 60 38.41 -18.27 14.47
C SER A 60 38.30 -18.15 15.99
N VAL A 61 37.74 -17.04 16.46
CA VAL A 61 37.15 -16.99 17.80
C VAL A 61 35.86 -17.80 17.73
N GLU A 62 35.83 -18.94 18.40
CA GLU A 62 34.60 -19.68 18.67
C GLU A 62 33.69 -18.80 19.55
N PRO A 63 32.42 -18.55 19.17
CA PRO A 63 31.45 -18.08 20.13
C PRO A 63 31.05 -19.26 21.00
N SER A 64 31.39 -19.15 22.28
CA SER A 64 30.86 -19.93 23.38
C SER A 64 29.36 -20.17 23.25
N SER A 65 28.97 -21.42 23.49
CA SER A 65 27.59 -21.89 23.58
C SER A 65 26.77 -21.13 24.64
N SER A 66 26.02 -20.13 24.21
CA SER A 66 24.74 -19.76 24.83
C SER A 66 23.65 -20.01 23.78
N LYS A 67 22.69 -20.87 24.11
CA LYS A 67 21.51 -21.15 23.27
C LYS A 67 20.58 -19.93 23.30
N GLU A 68 20.92 -18.88 22.57
CA GLU A 68 19.92 -17.96 22.02
C GLU A 68 19.64 -18.46 20.60
N GLN A 69 18.39 -18.81 20.31
CA GLN A 69 17.98 -19.02 18.92
C GLN A 69 18.33 -17.75 18.14
N PRO A 70 18.89 -17.85 16.93
CA PRO A 70 19.13 -16.66 16.12
C PRO A 70 17.79 -15.96 15.93
N ALA A 71 17.67 -14.73 16.42
CA ALA A 71 16.47 -13.91 16.25
C ALA A 71 16.05 -13.96 14.78
N THR A 72 14.83 -14.41 14.53
CA THR A 72 14.31 -14.51 13.17
C THR A 72 14.22 -13.10 12.61
N THR A 73 14.43 -12.91 11.31
CA THR A 73 14.25 -11.59 10.67
C THR A 73 12.86 -10.98 10.93
N SER A 74 11.86 -11.82 11.21
CA SER A 74 10.52 -11.43 11.66
C SER A 74 10.48 -10.77 13.06
N ASP A 75 11.44 -11.03 13.95
CA ASP A 75 11.46 -10.48 15.31
C ASP A 75 11.68 -8.95 15.27
N ILE A 76 12.37 -8.47 14.22
CA ILE A 76 12.55 -7.04 13.95
C ILE A 76 11.18 -6.36 13.75
N LEU A 77 10.28 -7.00 13.00
CA LEU A 77 8.94 -6.46 12.72
C LEU A 77 8.07 -6.43 13.98
N VAL A 78 8.15 -7.50 14.79
CA VAL A 78 7.42 -7.58 16.07
C VAL A 78 7.88 -6.46 17.00
N ASN A 79 9.19 -6.26 17.15
CA ASN A 79 9.75 -5.17 17.95
C ASN A 79 9.34 -3.78 17.42
N THR A 80 9.36 -3.57 16.09
CA THR A 80 8.88 -2.31 15.50
C THR A 80 7.39 -2.06 15.81
N TYR A 81 6.57 -3.11 15.82
CA TYR A 81 5.16 -3.00 16.20
C TYR A 81 4.95 -2.76 17.70
N GLU A 82 5.70 -3.45 18.56
CA GLU A 82 5.67 -3.23 20.02
C GLU A 82 6.04 -1.78 20.37
N ARG A 83 7.09 -1.24 19.72
CA ARG A 83 7.44 0.18 19.84
C ARG A 83 6.27 1.10 19.45
N LEU A 84 5.50 0.76 18.41
CA LEU A 84 4.32 1.54 18.01
C LEU A 84 3.24 1.51 19.11
N LEU A 85 3.02 0.36 19.76
CA LEU A 85 2.10 0.26 20.90
C LEU A 85 2.59 1.05 22.12
N GLU A 86 3.90 1.05 22.38
CA GLU A 86 4.50 1.87 23.46
C GLU A 86 4.30 3.36 23.22
N VAL A 87 4.44 3.82 21.97
CA VAL A 87 4.19 5.23 21.62
C VAL A 87 2.78 5.66 21.98
N MET A 88 1.78 4.79 21.90
CA MET A 88 0.40 5.14 22.29
C MET A 88 0.27 5.53 23.77
N ARG A 89 1.22 5.11 24.62
CA ARG A 89 1.23 5.38 26.07
C ARG A 89 1.83 6.73 26.43
N GLU A 90 2.52 7.39 25.50
CA GLU A 90 3.12 8.70 25.74
C GLU A 90 2.05 9.79 25.94
N PRO A 91 2.25 10.72 26.89
CA PRO A 91 1.19 11.62 27.35
C PRO A 91 0.87 12.75 26.37
N THR A 92 1.85 13.21 25.59
CA THR A 92 1.65 14.35 24.68
C THR A 92 1.52 13.89 23.23
N LEU A 93 0.64 14.53 22.47
CA LEU A 93 0.53 14.28 21.03
C LEU A 93 1.82 14.62 20.28
N ALA A 94 2.56 15.63 20.75
CA ALA A 94 3.82 16.05 20.12
C ALA A 94 4.90 14.97 20.22
N ASP A 95 5.09 14.39 21.42
CA ASP A 95 6.06 13.31 21.65
C ASP A 95 5.67 12.07 20.87
N ARG A 96 4.37 11.72 20.88
CA ARG A 96 3.83 10.62 20.07
C ARG A 96 4.14 10.78 18.60
N ASN A 97 3.87 11.95 18.02
CA ASN A 97 4.14 12.23 16.61
C ASN A 97 5.64 12.31 16.30
N ALA A 98 6.50 12.63 17.27
CA ALA A 98 7.95 12.55 17.10
C ALA A 98 8.43 11.10 17.03
N LEU A 99 7.98 10.24 17.95
CA LEU A 99 8.36 8.83 17.98
C LEU A 99 7.80 8.05 16.79
N ARG A 100 6.55 8.32 16.38
CA ARG A 100 5.95 7.74 15.17
C ARG A 100 6.78 8.02 13.92
N ARG A 101 7.39 9.20 13.79
CA ARG A 101 8.27 9.53 12.65
C ARG A 101 9.48 8.60 12.58
N TYR A 102 10.14 8.35 13.71
CA TYR A 102 11.26 7.39 13.74
C TYR A 102 10.82 5.96 13.39
N ILE A 103 9.64 5.53 13.84
CA ILE A 103 9.11 4.21 13.49
C ILE A 103 8.83 4.09 11.99
N VAL A 104 8.25 5.13 11.37
CA VAL A 104 8.00 5.16 9.92
C VAL A 104 9.31 5.16 9.14
N GLU A 105 10.31 5.93 9.58
CA GLU A 105 11.65 5.92 8.97
C GLU A 105 12.31 4.54 9.04
N ASP A 106 12.26 3.89 10.23
CA ASP A 106 12.78 2.53 10.43
C ASP A 106 12.04 1.51 9.54
N ALA A 107 10.71 1.57 9.49
CA ALA A 107 9.88 0.67 8.67
C ALA A 107 10.16 0.86 7.17
N ASN A 108 10.32 2.10 6.71
CA ASN A 108 10.68 2.39 5.33
C ASN A 108 12.07 1.85 5.00
N ALA A 109 13.04 2.00 5.91
CA ALA A 109 14.38 1.42 5.75
C ALA A 109 14.33 -0.11 5.67
N ILE A 110 13.61 -0.77 6.59
CA ILE A 110 13.41 -2.24 6.54
C ILE A 110 12.82 -2.63 5.18
N SER A 111 11.83 -1.90 4.68
CA SER A 111 11.20 -2.21 3.40
C SER A 111 12.11 -2.06 2.19
N ALA A 112 13.03 -1.09 2.22
CA ALA A 112 13.96 -0.83 1.13
C ALA A 112 15.11 -1.85 1.08
N PHE A 113 15.52 -2.38 2.23
CA PHE A 113 16.70 -3.26 2.34
C PHE A 113 16.35 -4.74 2.55
N ASN A 114 15.11 -5.08 2.89
CA ASN A 114 14.69 -6.44 3.18
C ASN A 114 13.40 -6.79 2.43
N GLU A 115 13.53 -7.27 1.19
CA GLU A 115 12.41 -7.59 0.31
C GLU A 115 11.38 -8.57 0.95
N PRO A 116 11.78 -9.67 1.62
CA PRO A 116 10.84 -10.54 2.33
C PRO A 116 9.98 -9.83 3.38
N LEU A 117 10.54 -8.84 4.09
CA LEU A 117 9.83 -8.10 5.13
C LEU A 117 9.17 -6.82 4.62
N ALA A 118 9.35 -6.47 3.35
CA ALA A 118 8.93 -5.17 2.83
C ALA A 118 7.42 -4.95 2.90
N GLY A 119 6.63 -6.00 2.67
CA GLY A 119 5.18 -5.95 2.78
C GLY A 119 4.72 -5.58 4.18
N ALA A 120 5.17 -6.37 5.16
CA ALA A 120 4.89 -6.15 6.57
C ALA A 120 5.38 -4.79 7.08
N ALA A 121 6.60 -4.38 6.71
CA ALA A 121 7.17 -3.11 7.13
C ALA A 121 6.37 -1.92 6.59
N ARG A 122 6.01 -1.93 5.30
CA ARG A 122 5.12 -0.92 4.69
C ARG A 122 3.75 -0.89 5.36
N PHE A 123 3.24 -2.05 5.76
CA PHE A 123 1.97 -2.13 6.47
C PHE A 123 2.05 -1.51 7.88
N ILE A 124 3.12 -1.77 8.64
CA ILE A 124 3.36 -1.11 9.95
C ILE A 124 3.46 0.41 9.78
N ALA A 125 4.16 0.89 8.76
CA ALA A 125 4.22 2.32 8.47
C ALA A 125 2.82 2.91 8.22
N SER A 126 1.99 2.20 7.44
CA SER A 126 0.59 2.60 7.19
C SER A 126 -0.25 2.63 8.47
N LEU A 127 -0.13 1.64 9.35
CA LEU A 127 -0.80 1.63 10.66
C LEU A 127 -0.37 2.82 11.53
N CYS A 128 0.93 3.13 11.52
CA CYS A 128 1.48 4.25 12.26
C CYS A 128 0.88 5.58 11.78
N GLU A 129 0.82 5.79 10.47
CA GLU A 129 0.19 6.96 9.86
C GLU A 129 -1.31 7.06 10.16
N ILE A 130 -2.06 5.95 10.05
CA ILE A 130 -3.50 5.90 10.36
C ILE A 130 -3.74 6.21 11.84
N SER A 131 -2.93 5.65 12.75
CA SER A 131 -3.05 5.94 14.20
C SER A 131 -2.78 7.41 14.53
N SER A 132 -1.80 8.03 13.86
CA SER A 132 -1.51 9.47 14.01
C SER A 132 -2.65 10.34 13.47
N ALA A 133 -3.22 9.97 12.32
CA ALA A 133 -4.36 10.65 11.72
C ALA A 133 -5.60 10.60 12.61
N LEU A 134 -5.95 9.43 13.15
CA LEU A 134 -7.07 9.25 14.07
C LEU A 134 -6.94 10.17 15.28
N GLU A 135 -5.77 10.20 15.93
CA GLU A 135 -5.55 11.07 17.09
C GLU A 135 -5.59 12.56 16.72
N SER A 136 -4.87 12.96 15.67
CA SER A 136 -4.75 14.37 15.28
C SER A 136 -6.10 14.95 14.83
N LEU A 137 -6.86 14.24 13.99
CA LEU A 137 -8.17 14.68 13.51
C LEU A 137 -9.20 14.72 14.64
N THR A 138 -9.18 13.74 15.55
CA THR A 138 -10.01 13.76 16.76
C THR A 138 -9.72 15.00 17.60
N GLN A 139 -8.44 15.34 17.80
CA GLN A 139 -8.04 16.53 18.56
C GLN A 139 -8.49 17.83 17.87
N VAL A 140 -8.28 17.95 16.55
CA VAL A 140 -8.65 19.14 15.78
C VAL A 140 -10.17 19.35 15.78
N ILE A 141 -10.95 18.30 15.48
CA ILE A 141 -12.41 18.41 15.33
C ILE A 141 -13.08 18.65 16.68
N LEU A 142 -12.62 17.99 17.75
CA LEU A 142 -13.31 18.01 19.05
C LEU A 142 -12.80 19.09 19.99
N ARG A 143 -11.60 19.64 19.77
CA ARG A 143 -11.00 20.69 20.65
C ARG A 143 -10.85 22.06 19.98
N GLY A 144 -11.49 22.27 18.83
CA GLY A 144 -11.66 23.60 18.23
C GLY A 144 -10.53 24.07 17.32
N GLY A 145 -10.01 23.19 16.46
CA GLY A 145 -9.13 23.57 15.35
C GLY A 145 -9.89 24.02 14.08
N ASP A 146 -9.20 24.12 12.94
CA ASP A 146 -9.84 24.44 11.66
C ASP A 146 -10.69 23.26 11.16
N ILE A 147 -12.00 23.37 11.34
CA ILE A 147 -12.97 22.32 11.03
C ILE A 147 -13.11 22.10 9.51
N THR A 148 -12.91 23.14 8.69
CA THR A 148 -13.04 23.06 7.23
C THR A 148 -11.89 22.28 6.60
N ASP A 149 -10.66 22.56 7.04
CA ASP A 149 -9.50 21.78 6.62
C ASP A 149 -9.54 20.35 7.17
N ALA A 150 -10.09 20.17 8.38
CA ALA A 150 -10.26 18.85 8.98
C ALA A 150 -11.13 17.93 8.13
N ALA A 151 -12.23 18.40 7.53
CA ALA A 151 -13.09 17.57 6.67
C ALA A 151 -12.34 17.07 5.41
N SER A 152 -11.57 17.94 4.76
CA SER A 152 -10.72 17.56 3.62
C SER A 152 -9.66 16.53 4.02
N ASN A 153 -9.03 16.74 5.18
CA ASN A 153 -8.04 15.82 5.72
C ASN A 153 -8.67 14.46 6.07
N VAL A 154 -9.86 14.42 6.66
CA VAL A 154 -10.60 13.17 6.92
C VAL A 154 -10.82 12.40 5.62
N HIS A 155 -11.21 13.07 4.53
CA HIS A 155 -11.39 12.40 3.24
C HIS A 155 -10.09 11.77 2.72
N GLN A 156 -8.95 12.48 2.84
CA GLN A 156 -7.64 11.94 2.45
C GLN A 156 -7.24 10.72 3.31
N GLU A 157 -7.50 10.78 4.62
CA GLU A 157 -7.19 9.70 5.54
C GLU A 157 -8.11 8.49 5.34
N LEU A 158 -9.37 8.68 4.96
CA LEU A 158 -10.24 7.60 4.52
C LEU A 158 -9.66 6.87 3.30
N VAL A 159 -9.10 7.60 2.32
CA VAL A 159 -8.41 6.98 1.19
C VAL A 159 -7.18 6.20 1.67
N ARG A 160 -6.40 6.72 2.63
CA ARG A 160 -5.26 6.00 3.21
C ARG A 160 -5.68 4.70 3.89
N VAL A 161 -6.76 4.70 4.66
CA VAL A 161 -7.30 3.46 5.26
C VAL A 161 -7.73 2.47 4.19
N ARG A 162 -8.37 2.92 3.11
CA ARG A 162 -8.69 2.04 1.97
C ARG A 162 -7.43 1.49 1.30
N CYS A 163 -6.37 2.28 1.18
CA CYS A 163 -5.08 1.76 0.70
C CYS A 163 -4.58 0.64 1.61
N ALA A 164 -4.59 0.82 2.93
CA ALA A 164 -4.18 -0.23 3.88
C ALA A 164 -5.04 -1.50 3.81
N GLU A 165 -6.35 -1.38 3.53
CA GLU A 165 -7.24 -2.53 3.40
C GLU A 165 -6.96 -3.37 2.13
N TYR A 166 -6.62 -2.72 1.01
CA TYR A 166 -6.58 -3.38 -0.30
C TYR A 166 -5.17 -3.58 -0.87
N GLN A 167 -4.16 -2.82 -0.43
CA GLN A 167 -2.78 -2.91 -0.93
C GLN A 167 -1.97 -4.06 -0.31
N PHE A 168 -2.52 -4.79 0.66
CA PHE A 168 -1.80 -5.84 1.34
C PHE A 168 -2.59 -7.16 1.32
N ALA A 169 -1.86 -8.27 1.21
CA ALA A 169 -2.36 -9.63 1.33
C ALA A 169 -1.86 -10.24 2.65
N GLY A 170 -2.56 -11.25 3.17
CA GLY A 170 -2.19 -11.92 4.42
C GLY A 170 -2.49 -11.11 5.69
N ILE A 171 -3.32 -10.05 5.61
CA ILE A 171 -3.69 -9.24 6.78
C ILE A 171 -4.50 -10.11 7.76
N HIS A 172 -4.07 -10.16 9.02
CA HIS A 172 -4.79 -10.88 10.06
C HIS A 172 -6.19 -10.27 10.30
N PRO A 173 -7.26 -11.09 10.52
CA PRO A 173 -8.63 -10.63 10.74
C PRO A 173 -8.79 -9.51 11.77
N HIS A 174 -8.08 -9.58 12.91
CA HIS A 174 -8.12 -8.52 13.93
C HIS A 174 -7.63 -7.17 13.40
N MET A 175 -6.61 -7.18 12.54
CA MET A 175 -6.07 -5.95 11.98
C MET A 175 -6.93 -5.43 10.84
N ALA A 176 -7.47 -6.31 10.01
CA ALA A 176 -8.44 -5.94 8.99
C ALA A 176 -9.70 -5.32 9.62
N SER A 177 -10.17 -5.90 10.73
CA SER A 177 -11.29 -5.37 11.53
C SER A 177 -10.99 -3.99 12.12
N PHE A 178 -9.77 -3.76 12.62
CA PHE A 178 -9.32 -2.44 13.06
C PHE A 178 -9.33 -1.41 11.92
N LEU A 179 -8.91 -1.76 10.69
CA LEU A 179 -8.99 -0.84 9.55
C LEU A 179 -10.44 -0.48 9.21
N VAL A 180 -11.36 -1.45 9.28
CA VAL A 180 -12.80 -1.20 9.12
C VAL A 180 -13.32 -0.21 10.16
N GLU A 181 -12.90 -0.39 11.42
CA GLU A 181 -13.23 0.48 12.53
C GLU A 181 -12.67 1.89 12.37
N ALA A 182 -11.39 2.03 11.98
CA ALA A 182 -10.75 3.30 11.70
C ALA A 182 -11.48 4.07 10.59
N ALA A 183 -11.84 3.39 9.50
CA ALA A 183 -12.62 3.99 8.42
C ALA A 183 -14.01 4.47 8.89
N MET A 184 -14.73 3.62 9.64
CA MET A 184 -16.03 4.00 10.21
C MET A 184 -15.89 5.23 11.11
N PHE A 185 -14.90 5.23 12.00
CA PHE A 185 -14.66 6.30 12.96
C PHE A 185 -14.34 7.63 12.26
N LEU A 186 -13.48 7.62 11.25
CA LEU A 186 -13.17 8.80 10.43
C LEU A 186 -14.42 9.31 9.69
N SER A 187 -15.23 8.42 9.10
CA SER A 187 -16.50 8.82 8.48
C SER A 187 -17.49 9.43 9.47
N LEU A 188 -17.54 8.93 10.71
CA LEU A 188 -18.37 9.51 11.77
C LEU A 188 -17.86 10.90 12.20
N LEU A 189 -16.54 11.10 12.24
CA LEU A 189 -15.94 12.42 12.47
C LEU A 189 -16.31 13.41 11.35
N GLU A 190 -16.28 12.99 10.08
CA GLU A 190 -16.73 13.82 8.94
C GLU A 190 -18.20 14.24 9.11
N LEU A 191 -19.06 13.30 9.51
CA LEU A 191 -20.49 13.57 9.75
C LEU A 191 -20.73 14.46 10.97
N LEU A 192 -19.88 14.40 12.01
CA LEU A 192 -19.93 15.34 13.13
C LEU A 192 -19.59 16.76 12.66
N VAL A 193 -18.59 16.91 11.78
CA VAL A 193 -18.24 18.20 11.16
C VAL A 193 -19.41 18.74 10.33
N GLU A 194 -20.03 17.90 9.50
CA GLU A 194 -21.22 18.29 8.73
C GLU A 194 -22.38 18.68 9.65
N MET A 195 -22.57 17.96 10.75
CA MET A 195 -23.63 18.26 11.73
C MET A 195 -23.41 19.61 12.43
N THR A 196 -22.14 19.99 12.62
CA THR A 196 -21.75 21.26 13.25
C THR A 196 -21.86 22.43 12.27
N THR A 197 -21.49 22.23 11.01
CA THR A 197 -21.43 23.29 9.98
C THR A 197 -22.74 23.47 9.21
N SER A 198 -23.56 22.43 9.08
CA SER A 198 -24.81 22.41 8.32
C SER A 198 -25.94 21.72 9.10
N PRO A 199 -26.37 22.28 10.24
CA PRO A 199 -27.38 21.66 11.12
C PRO A 199 -28.74 21.48 10.43
N GLU A 200 -29.06 22.25 9.39
CA GLU A 200 -30.27 22.10 8.58
C GLU A 200 -30.34 20.75 7.84
N ARG A 201 -29.20 20.07 7.64
CA ARG A 201 -29.11 18.76 6.99
C ARG A 201 -29.22 17.59 7.97
N TYR A 202 -29.56 17.83 9.24
CA TYR A 202 -29.55 16.81 10.29
C TYR A 202 -30.24 15.49 9.90
N ALA A 203 -31.41 15.55 9.27
CA ALA A 203 -32.12 14.34 8.83
C ALA A 203 -31.30 13.51 7.82
N GLN A 204 -30.61 14.15 6.88
CA GLN A 204 -29.74 13.47 5.92
C GLN A 204 -28.48 12.94 6.60
N ILE A 205 -27.90 13.70 7.54
CA ILE A 205 -26.72 13.28 8.31
C ILE A 205 -27.04 12.02 9.11
N VAL A 206 -28.21 11.95 9.75
CA VAL A 206 -28.67 10.76 10.48
C VAL A 206 -28.80 9.53 9.56
N LEU A 207 -29.30 9.71 8.33
CA LEU A 207 -29.32 8.63 7.34
C LEU A 207 -27.90 8.21 6.93
N ASN A 208 -26.99 9.18 6.76
CA ASN A 208 -25.60 8.89 6.43
C ASN A 208 -24.88 8.15 7.58
N ILE A 209 -25.15 8.50 8.85
CA ILE A 209 -24.62 7.78 10.03
C ILE A 209 -25.03 6.31 9.97
N ARG A 210 -26.32 6.03 9.74
CA ARG A 210 -26.82 4.66 9.59
C ARG A 210 -26.16 3.94 8.41
N GLY A 211 -25.99 4.64 7.28
CA GLY A 211 -25.29 4.12 6.11
C GLY A 211 -23.84 3.72 6.40
N VAL A 212 -23.10 4.56 7.12
CA VAL A 212 -21.71 4.30 7.53
C VAL A 212 -21.63 3.08 8.46
N ILE A 213 -22.53 2.97 9.44
CA ILE A 213 -22.58 1.82 10.35
C ILE A 213 -22.93 0.53 9.58
N ALA A 214 -23.91 0.58 8.68
CA ALA A 214 -24.29 -0.57 7.86
C ALA A 214 -23.15 -0.99 6.92
N ASP A 215 -22.40 -0.04 6.34
CA ASP A 215 -21.20 -0.33 5.55
C ASP A 215 -20.15 -1.08 6.38
N ALA A 216 -19.85 -0.57 7.58
CA ALA A 216 -18.90 -1.20 8.49
C ALA A 216 -19.33 -2.63 8.88
N GLN A 217 -20.60 -2.83 9.21
CA GLN A 217 -21.17 -4.14 9.52
C GLN A 217 -21.05 -5.13 8.34
N ASN A 218 -21.35 -4.68 7.12
CA ASN A 218 -21.17 -5.50 5.91
C ASN A 218 -19.70 -5.88 5.68
N ARG A 219 -18.76 -4.97 5.97
CA ARG A 219 -17.32 -5.23 5.83
C ARG A 219 -16.79 -6.16 6.92
N TRP A 220 -17.20 -6.01 8.17
CA TRP A 220 -16.86 -6.94 9.25
C TRP A 220 -17.38 -8.36 8.99
N ALA A 221 -18.52 -8.51 8.31
CA ALA A 221 -18.99 -9.83 7.89
C ALA A 221 -17.99 -10.56 6.96
N LEU A 222 -17.13 -9.83 6.25
CA LEU A 222 -16.10 -10.37 5.37
C LEU A 222 -14.75 -10.57 6.08
N VAL A 223 -14.34 -9.61 6.91
CA VAL A 223 -12.96 -9.58 7.46
C VAL A 223 -12.83 -10.12 8.88
N GLY A 224 -13.92 -10.19 9.64
CA GLY A 224 -13.91 -10.59 11.05
C GLY A 224 -14.67 -9.61 11.96
N PRO A 225 -15.00 -10.02 13.19
CA PRO A 225 -15.84 -9.24 14.08
C PRO A 225 -15.17 -7.94 14.54
N PRO A 226 -15.95 -6.87 14.80
CA PRO A 226 -15.46 -5.65 15.46
C PRO A 226 -14.96 -5.92 16.88
N CYS A 227 -14.18 -4.99 17.42
CA CYS A 227 -13.87 -4.99 18.84
C CYS A 227 -15.08 -4.54 19.69
N ASP A 228 -15.04 -4.82 21.00
CA ASP A 228 -16.11 -4.44 21.92
C ASP A 228 -16.33 -2.92 21.97
N GLN A 229 -15.27 -2.13 21.80
CA GLN A 229 -15.34 -0.66 21.79
C GLN A 229 -16.14 -0.13 20.60
N ALA A 230 -15.94 -0.71 19.41
CA ALA A 230 -16.70 -0.38 18.21
C ALA A 230 -18.17 -0.77 18.35
N LEU A 231 -18.46 -1.94 18.94
CA LEU A 231 -19.83 -2.37 19.23
C LEU A 231 -20.53 -1.44 20.22
N ALA A 232 -19.82 -1.03 21.29
CA ALA A 232 -20.32 -0.07 22.26
C ALA A 232 -20.61 1.30 21.63
N LEU A 233 -19.73 1.80 20.75
CA LEU A 233 -19.95 3.03 19.99
C LEU A 233 -21.21 2.94 19.13
N ILE A 234 -21.35 1.86 18.36
CA ILE A 234 -22.51 1.65 17.49
C ILE A 234 -23.78 1.61 18.32
N SER A 235 -23.81 0.82 19.40
CA SER A 235 -24.98 0.73 20.27
C SER A 235 -25.35 2.09 20.86
N ALA A 236 -24.37 2.85 21.34
CA ALA A 236 -24.60 4.16 21.95
C ALA A 236 -25.04 5.24 20.94
N ILE A 237 -24.60 5.15 19.68
CA ILE A 237 -25.08 6.02 18.60
C ILE A 237 -26.49 5.61 18.16
N MET A 238 -26.78 4.32 18.04
CA MET A 238 -28.07 3.82 17.54
C MET A 238 -29.20 3.98 18.58
N GLU A 239 -28.92 3.88 19.88
CA GLU A 239 -29.91 4.07 20.95
C GLU A 239 -30.74 5.37 20.79
N PRO A 240 -30.14 6.58 20.66
CA PRO A 240 -30.91 7.80 20.45
C PRO A 240 -31.56 7.85 19.05
N LEU A 241 -30.99 7.19 18.04
CA LEU A 241 -31.50 7.25 16.67
C LEU A 241 -32.73 6.35 16.45
N ASP A 242 -32.82 5.20 17.13
CA ASP A 242 -33.89 4.20 16.95
C ASP A 242 -35.07 4.36 17.93
N CYS A 243 -35.02 5.38 18.80
CA CYS A 243 -36.12 5.71 19.70
C CYS A 243 -37.36 6.23 18.95
N GLU A 244 -38.18 5.32 18.42
CA GLU A 244 -39.47 5.65 17.79
C GLU A 244 -40.61 5.89 18.80
N HIS A 245 -40.47 5.51 20.09
CA HIS A 245 -41.63 5.26 20.96
C HIS A 245 -41.65 5.86 22.38
N THR A 246 -40.89 6.91 22.72
CA THR A 246 -41.04 7.57 24.04
C THR A 246 -41.02 9.08 23.93
N ASP A 247 -42.20 9.71 24.03
CA ASP A 247 -42.62 11.07 24.47
C ASP A 247 -41.69 12.31 24.35
N GLY A 248 -40.56 12.20 23.68
CA GLY A 248 -39.56 13.22 23.45
C GLY A 248 -38.51 12.64 22.52
N LYS A 249 -38.49 13.09 21.26
CA LYS A 249 -37.48 12.66 20.27
C LYS A 249 -36.09 12.90 20.86
N LYS A 250 -35.40 11.85 21.29
CA LYS A 250 -34.00 11.93 21.70
C LYS A 250 -33.19 12.30 20.46
N ILE A 251 -32.76 13.56 20.37
CA ILE A 251 -31.90 14.03 19.28
C ILE A 251 -30.46 13.66 19.67
N LEU A 252 -29.73 13.02 18.75
CA LEU A 252 -28.29 12.91 18.87
C LEU A 252 -27.71 14.30 18.70
N ALA A 253 -27.36 14.98 19.80
CA ALA A 253 -26.77 16.31 19.80
C ALA A 253 -25.27 16.26 19.48
N VAL A 254 -24.72 17.35 18.90
CA VAL A 254 -23.29 17.46 18.54
C VAL A 254 -22.38 17.14 19.71
N GLY A 255 -22.67 17.68 20.90
CA GLY A 255 -21.88 17.42 22.11
C GLY A 255 -21.91 15.95 22.56
N THR A 256 -23.08 15.31 22.50
CA THR A 256 -23.23 13.88 22.81
C THR A 256 -22.48 13.03 21.79
N PHE A 257 -22.62 13.34 20.50
CA PHE A 257 -21.95 12.61 19.43
C PHE A 257 -20.43 12.74 19.53
N GLY A 258 -19.93 13.96 19.75
CA GLY A 258 -18.50 14.20 20.00
C GLY A 258 -17.99 13.45 21.23
N HIS A 259 -18.75 13.43 22.33
CA HIS A 259 -18.38 12.67 23.53
C HIS A 259 -18.30 11.16 23.27
N LEU A 260 -19.24 10.59 22.52
CA LEU A 260 -19.22 9.17 22.14
C LEU A 260 -17.97 8.83 21.33
N LEU A 261 -17.58 9.69 20.38
CA LEU A 261 -16.38 9.51 19.57
C LEU A 261 -15.07 9.64 20.38
N VAL A 262 -15.00 10.53 21.38
CA VAL A 262 -13.83 10.56 22.30
C VAL A 262 -13.74 9.27 23.10
N THR A 263 -14.87 8.84 23.68
CA THR A 263 -14.90 7.70 24.61
C THR A 263 -14.58 6.40 23.90
N HIS A 264 -15.00 6.25 22.64
CA HIS A 264 -14.83 5.02 21.85
C HIS A 264 -13.89 5.19 20.65
N ALA A 265 -12.79 5.92 20.85
CA ALA A 265 -11.77 6.03 19.82
C ALA A 265 -11.10 4.67 19.54
N PRO A 266 -10.85 4.32 18.27
CA PRO A 266 -10.21 3.06 17.91
C PRO A 266 -8.77 2.99 18.41
N PHE A 267 -8.34 1.81 18.83
CA PHE A 267 -6.98 1.53 19.31
C PHE A 267 -6.35 0.40 18.50
N LEU A 268 -5.01 0.44 18.37
CA LEU A 268 -4.28 -0.62 17.70
C LEU A 268 -4.40 -1.93 18.49
N PRO A 269 -4.56 -3.09 17.83
CA PRO A 269 -4.59 -4.39 18.49
C PRO A 269 -3.33 -4.64 19.35
N GLU A 270 -3.47 -5.30 20.51
CA GLU A 270 -2.31 -5.54 21.40
C GLU A 270 -1.31 -6.56 20.87
N SER A 271 -1.73 -7.40 19.92
CA SER A 271 -0.88 -8.42 19.31
C SER A 271 -1.00 -8.41 17.79
N PHE A 272 0.11 -8.69 17.14
CA PHE A 272 0.18 -8.83 15.69
C PHE A 272 0.68 -10.23 15.31
N PRO A 273 -0.22 -11.23 15.32
CA PRO A 273 0.15 -12.58 14.92
C PRO A 273 0.52 -12.61 13.43
N ASN A 274 1.55 -13.40 13.10
CA ASN A 274 1.99 -13.69 11.73
C ASN A 274 2.34 -12.44 10.90
N ILE A 275 2.96 -11.44 11.53
CA ILE A 275 3.34 -10.18 10.85
C ILE A 275 4.21 -10.41 9.61
N GLY A 276 5.04 -11.46 9.61
CA GLY A 276 5.91 -11.82 8.48
C GLY A 276 5.19 -12.35 7.24
N ASP A 277 3.93 -12.77 7.35
CA ASP A 277 3.14 -13.33 6.24
C ASP A 277 2.47 -12.24 5.39
N ILE A 278 2.65 -10.97 5.78
CA ILE A 278 2.05 -9.83 5.08
C ILE A 278 2.86 -9.47 3.85
N HIS A 279 2.18 -9.47 2.71
CA HIS A 279 2.77 -9.15 1.43
C HIS A 279 2.11 -7.92 0.82
N SER A 280 2.91 -6.99 0.30
CA SER A 280 2.39 -5.89 -0.50
C SER A 280 1.86 -6.41 -1.83
N LYS A 281 0.73 -5.89 -2.28
CA LYS A 281 0.23 -6.00 -3.65
C LYS A 281 0.87 -4.89 -4.47
N TRP A 282 1.68 -5.28 -5.45
CA TRP A 282 2.46 -4.32 -6.23
C TRP A 282 2.49 -4.71 -7.70
N ALA A 283 2.86 -3.74 -8.53
CA ALA A 283 3.01 -3.95 -9.95
C ALA A 283 4.25 -3.25 -10.49
N GLN A 284 4.72 -3.75 -11.63
CA GLN A 284 5.90 -3.24 -12.30
C GLN A 284 5.58 -3.06 -13.78
N ILE A 285 5.46 -1.81 -14.20
CA ILE A 285 5.19 -1.46 -15.59
C ILE A 285 6.49 -1.52 -16.39
N THR A 286 6.52 -2.40 -17.39
CA THR A 286 7.67 -2.58 -18.30
C THR A 286 7.47 -1.84 -19.63
N GLU A 287 6.22 -1.74 -20.09
CA GLU A 287 5.83 -0.94 -21.25
C GLU A 287 4.59 -0.10 -20.91
N PRO A 288 4.51 1.17 -21.33
CA PRO A 288 5.53 1.91 -22.09
C PRO A 288 6.81 2.17 -21.27
N ASN A 289 7.96 2.22 -21.94
CA ASN A 289 9.22 2.53 -21.27
C ASN A 289 9.20 3.98 -20.80
N ARG A 290 9.43 4.20 -19.49
CA ARG A 290 9.35 5.51 -18.83
C ARG A 290 10.18 6.59 -19.52
N ASP A 291 11.43 6.30 -19.87
CA ASP A 291 12.35 7.29 -20.43
C ASP A 291 11.92 7.68 -21.85
N VAL A 292 11.56 6.67 -22.66
CA VAL A 292 11.11 6.88 -24.04
C VAL A 292 9.76 7.60 -24.10
N ALA A 293 8.84 7.27 -23.19
CA ALA A 293 7.48 7.80 -23.17
C ALA A 293 7.41 9.30 -22.85
N ILE A 294 8.41 9.84 -22.17
CA ILE A 294 8.50 11.26 -21.83
C ILE A 294 9.19 12.06 -22.96
N GLU A 295 10.23 11.48 -23.58
CA GLU A 295 10.98 12.14 -24.65
C GLU A 295 10.18 12.25 -25.96
N LYS A 296 9.44 11.20 -26.32
CA LYS A 296 8.72 11.12 -27.60
C LYS A 296 7.22 11.26 -27.38
N PRO A 297 6.62 12.43 -27.68
CA PRO A 297 5.20 12.63 -27.48
C PRO A 297 4.39 11.71 -28.41
N LEU A 298 3.41 11.01 -27.83
CA LEU A 298 2.41 10.24 -28.54
C LEU A 298 1.45 11.21 -29.25
N ARG A 299 1.59 11.32 -30.58
CA ARG A 299 0.73 12.17 -31.41
C ARG A 299 -0.46 11.37 -31.93
N PHE A 300 -1.66 11.90 -31.75
CA PHE A 300 -2.90 11.30 -32.26
C PHE A 300 -3.92 12.39 -32.60
N VAL A 301 -4.98 12.03 -33.31
CA VAL A 301 -6.03 12.99 -33.71
C VAL A 301 -7.04 13.13 -32.58
N ALA A 302 -7.35 14.36 -32.18
CA ALA A 302 -8.41 14.66 -31.22
C ALA A 302 -9.76 14.11 -31.69
N GLY A 303 -10.55 13.60 -30.76
CA GLY A 303 -11.81 12.91 -31.03
C GLY A 303 -11.66 11.44 -31.43
N LEU A 304 -10.43 10.93 -31.62
CA LEU A 304 -10.16 9.51 -31.85
C LEU A 304 -9.32 8.91 -30.70
N PRO A 305 -9.66 7.70 -30.21
CA PRO A 305 -8.86 7.04 -29.20
C PRO A 305 -7.53 6.57 -29.77
N CYS A 306 -6.45 6.78 -29.01
CA CYS A 306 -5.12 6.26 -29.27
C CYS A 306 -4.84 5.10 -28.31
N ALA A 307 -4.43 3.95 -28.86
CA ALA A 307 -4.07 2.79 -28.06
C ALA A 307 -2.60 2.85 -27.63
N VAL A 308 -2.36 2.75 -26.32
CA VAL A 308 -1.03 2.62 -25.72
C VAL A 308 -0.87 1.21 -25.18
N ARG A 309 0.18 0.52 -25.61
CA ARG A 309 0.49 -0.81 -25.09
C ARG A 309 1.01 -0.70 -23.66
N LEU A 310 0.32 -1.36 -22.74
CA LEU A 310 0.69 -1.47 -21.33
C LEU A 310 1.02 -2.92 -21.00
N VAL A 311 2.24 -3.15 -20.54
CA VAL A 311 2.71 -4.46 -20.08
C VAL A 311 3.25 -4.32 -18.68
N ALA A 312 2.70 -5.09 -17.74
CA ALA A 312 3.14 -5.08 -16.36
C ALA A 312 3.15 -6.48 -15.73
N SER A 313 4.07 -6.71 -14.79
CA SER A 313 4.00 -7.83 -13.85
C SER A 313 3.19 -7.42 -12.61
N LEU A 314 2.41 -8.36 -12.09
CA LEU A 314 1.50 -8.23 -10.96
C LEU A 314 1.93 -9.22 -9.88
N HIS A 315 2.00 -8.77 -8.63
CA HIS A 315 2.50 -9.58 -7.52
C HIS A 315 1.55 -9.54 -6.34
N ASN A 316 1.25 -10.73 -5.80
CA ASN A 316 0.40 -10.93 -4.62
C ASN A 316 -1.07 -10.48 -4.79
N LEU A 317 -1.58 -10.49 -6.02
CA LEU A 317 -3.00 -10.23 -6.31
C LEU A 317 -3.78 -11.56 -6.33
N ASP A 318 -4.98 -11.55 -5.75
CA ASP A 318 -5.91 -12.68 -5.85
C ASP A 318 -6.88 -12.55 -7.04
N GLU A 319 -7.73 -13.56 -7.27
CA GLU A 319 -8.70 -13.53 -8.37
C GLU A 319 -9.70 -12.36 -8.26
N ASN A 320 -10.04 -11.94 -7.05
CA ASN A 320 -10.96 -10.85 -6.82
C ASN A 320 -10.32 -9.50 -7.15
N ASP A 321 -9.05 -9.33 -6.79
CA ASP A 321 -8.22 -8.18 -7.16
C ASP A 321 -8.11 -8.07 -8.68
N LEU A 322 -7.84 -9.16 -9.38
CA LEU A 322 -7.75 -9.18 -10.84
C LEU A 322 -9.06 -8.75 -11.52
N ARG A 323 -10.23 -9.08 -10.95
CA ARG A 323 -11.53 -8.61 -11.45
C ARG A 323 -11.72 -7.10 -11.25
N ASN A 324 -11.15 -6.55 -10.18
CA ASN A 324 -11.26 -5.15 -9.79
C ASN A 324 -10.10 -4.28 -10.31
N LEU A 325 -9.08 -4.89 -10.90
CA LEU A 325 -7.93 -4.23 -11.50
C LEU A 325 -8.36 -3.29 -12.64
N ARG A 326 -7.88 -2.05 -12.60
CA ARG A 326 -8.05 -1.05 -13.66
C ARG A 326 -6.74 -0.35 -13.94
N VAL A 327 -6.65 0.22 -15.14
CA VAL A 327 -5.66 1.26 -15.45
C VAL A 327 -6.36 2.60 -15.30
N GLN A 328 -5.98 3.37 -14.28
CA GLN A 328 -6.37 4.76 -14.13
C GLN A 328 -5.56 5.61 -15.10
N VAL A 329 -6.23 6.49 -15.82
CA VAL A 329 -5.64 7.45 -16.76
C VAL A 329 -5.92 8.85 -16.23
N ASP A 330 -4.90 9.52 -15.72
CA ASP A 330 -4.99 10.91 -15.27
C ASP A 330 -4.59 11.85 -16.40
N TYR A 331 -5.53 12.70 -16.80
CA TYR A 331 -5.37 13.70 -17.86
C TYR A 331 -4.93 15.06 -17.28
N PRO A 332 -4.29 15.93 -18.09
CA PRO A 332 -3.80 17.23 -17.64
C PRO A 332 -4.89 18.22 -17.20
N ASN A 333 -6.15 17.97 -17.56
CA ASN A 333 -7.31 18.73 -17.11
C ASN A 333 -7.90 18.22 -15.77
N ASN A 334 -7.16 17.39 -15.04
CA ASN A 334 -7.58 16.71 -13.80
C ASN A 334 -8.78 15.76 -13.95
N THR A 335 -9.14 15.38 -15.19
CA THR A 335 -10.12 14.30 -15.42
C THR A 335 -9.44 12.95 -15.32
N ARG A 336 -10.20 11.94 -14.89
CA ARG A 336 -9.72 10.57 -14.70
C ARG A 336 -10.54 9.60 -15.52
N GLY A 337 -9.87 8.74 -16.27
CA GLY A 337 -10.47 7.59 -16.94
C GLY A 337 -10.10 6.30 -16.21
N TYR A 338 -10.99 5.29 -16.27
CA TYR A 338 -10.68 3.95 -15.79
C TYR A 338 -10.86 2.96 -16.93
N PHE A 339 -9.78 2.28 -17.28
CA PHE A 339 -9.79 1.23 -18.28
C PHE A 339 -9.78 -0.14 -17.61
N ARG A 340 -10.69 -1.04 -18.00
CA ARG A 340 -10.71 -2.42 -17.52
C ARG A 340 -9.95 -3.31 -18.52
N PRO A 341 -8.83 -3.92 -18.11
CA PRO A 341 -8.17 -4.95 -18.92
C PRO A 341 -9.13 -6.09 -19.26
N LEU A 342 -9.03 -6.63 -20.47
CA LEU A 342 -9.81 -7.83 -20.82
C LEU A 342 -9.25 -9.02 -20.05
N SER A 343 -10.10 -10.00 -19.73
CA SER A 343 -9.64 -11.25 -19.12
C SER A 343 -8.64 -12.00 -19.99
N ALA A 344 -8.65 -11.77 -21.31
CA ALA A 344 -7.67 -12.33 -22.25
C ALA A 344 -6.31 -11.62 -22.22
N ASP A 345 -6.25 -10.39 -21.70
CA ASP A 345 -5.02 -9.60 -21.59
C ASP A 345 -4.21 -9.98 -20.34
N ILE A 346 -4.83 -10.70 -19.41
CA ILE A 346 -4.23 -11.21 -18.17
C ILE A 346 -3.72 -12.63 -18.43
N SER A 347 -2.50 -12.93 -17.99
CA SER A 347 -1.93 -14.27 -18.07
C SER A 347 -2.80 -15.29 -17.32
N LYS A 348 -2.70 -16.57 -17.70
CA LYS A 348 -3.42 -17.66 -17.01
C LYS A 348 -3.05 -17.76 -15.53
N GLU A 349 -1.82 -17.39 -15.18
CA GLU A 349 -1.29 -17.39 -13.82
C GLU A 349 -1.70 -16.13 -13.03
N GLY A 350 -2.22 -15.10 -13.70
CA GLY A 350 -2.61 -13.83 -13.07
C GLY A 350 -1.45 -12.89 -12.73
N ASP A 351 -0.22 -13.28 -13.06
CA ASP A 351 1.03 -12.60 -12.72
C ASP A 351 1.43 -11.49 -13.72
N ARG A 352 0.74 -11.40 -14.86
CA ARG A 352 1.11 -10.48 -15.94
C ARG A 352 -0.11 -9.96 -16.68
N ILE A 353 -0.05 -8.69 -17.02
CA ILE A 353 -1.00 -8.01 -17.89
C ILE A 353 -0.30 -7.51 -19.16
N SER A 354 -0.93 -7.68 -20.31
CA SER A 354 -0.53 -7.11 -21.59
C SER A 354 -1.77 -6.59 -22.31
N SER A 355 -2.10 -5.32 -22.08
CA SER A 355 -3.34 -4.69 -22.52
C SER A 355 -3.07 -3.47 -23.41
N LEU A 356 -4.06 -3.10 -24.23
CA LEU A 356 -4.08 -1.83 -24.96
C LEU A 356 -4.95 -0.82 -24.21
N VAL A 357 -4.34 0.19 -23.62
CA VAL A 357 -5.03 1.26 -22.89
C VAL A 357 -5.41 2.36 -23.87
N LEU A 358 -6.68 2.72 -23.91
CA LEU A 358 -7.18 3.76 -24.81
C LEU A 358 -7.07 5.13 -24.12
N ILE A 359 -6.31 6.03 -24.74
CA ILE A 359 -6.20 7.42 -24.35
C ILE A 359 -6.95 8.25 -25.37
N SER A 360 -7.83 9.14 -24.92
CA SER A 360 -8.63 9.97 -25.81
C SER A 360 -8.79 11.37 -25.24
N SER A 361 -8.71 12.37 -26.12
CA SER A 361 -9.11 13.74 -25.82
C SER A 361 -10.16 14.15 -26.83
N THR A 362 -11.25 14.78 -26.37
CA THR A 362 -12.29 15.33 -27.24
C THR A 362 -11.78 16.53 -28.03
N GLU A 363 -10.91 17.34 -27.42
CA GLU A 363 -10.37 18.56 -28.00
C GLU A 363 -8.86 18.41 -28.27
N PRO A 364 -8.35 19.08 -29.32
CA PRO A 364 -6.92 19.17 -29.56
C PRO A 364 -6.24 20.01 -28.47
N TRP A 365 -5.00 19.69 -28.15
CA TRP A 365 -4.20 20.45 -27.17
C TRP A 365 -3.21 21.36 -27.90
N SER A 366 -3.00 22.55 -27.32
CA SER A 366 -2.04 23.52 -27.84
C SER A 366 -0.60 22.98 -27.83
N ASP A 367 -0.25 22.20 -26.81
CA ASP A 367 1.06 21.56 -26.66
C ASP A 367 0.90 20.12 -26.13
N ALA A 368 1.96 19.33 -26.24
CA ALA A 368 2.02 18.01 -25.66
C ALA A 368 2.06 18.11 -24.13
N ALA A 369 1.24 17.30 -23.46
CA ALA A 369 1.11 17.31 -22.00
C ALA A 369 1.28 15.92 -21.40
N ASP A 370 1.52 15.89 -20.09
CA ASP A 370 1.72 14.65 -19.36
C ASP A 370 0.37 13.97 -19.10
N VAL A 371 0.31 12.67 -19.38
CA VAL A 371 -0.76 11.74 -19.01
C VAL A 371 -0.14 10.66 -18.14
N ILE A 372 -0.80 10.31 -17.04
CA ILE A 372 -0.29 9.31 -16.09
C ILE A 372 -1.16 8.06 -16.18
N LEU A 373 -0.53 6.92 -16.40
CA LEU A 373 -1.17 5.60 -16.31
C LEU A 373 -0.78 4.96 -14.99
N THR A 374 -1.76 4.57 -14.18
CA THR A 374 -1.53 3.95 -12.87
C THR A 374 -2.35 2.67 -12.78
N LEU A 375 -1.73 1.57 -12.35
CA LEU A 375 -2.47 0.35 -12.03
C LEU A 375 -3.15 0.51 -10.67
N VAL A 376 -4.46 0.34 -10.63
CA VAL A 376 -5.29 0.54 -9.43
C VAL A 376 -6.26 -0.61 -9.22
N LEU A 377 -6.63 -0.87 -7.98
CA LEU A 377 -7.78 -1.69 -7.60
C LEU A 377 -8.96 -0.76 -7.33
N LEU A 378 -10.13 -1.07 -7.89
CA LEU A 378 -11.36 -0.38 -7.53
C LEU A 378 -12.02 -1.06 -6.35
N ALA A 379 -12.09 -0.34 -5.22
CA ALA A 379 -12.84 -0.75 -4.05
C ALA A 379 -14.27 -0.22 -4.15
N ASN A 380 -15.25 -1.12 -4.02
CA ASN A 380 -16.66 -0.74 -3.94
C ASN A 380 -16.96 -0.24 -2.52
N SER A 381 -17.42 1.01 -2.41
CA SER A 381 -18.03 1.54 -1.18
C SER A 381 -19.55 1.52 -1.34
N SER A 382 -20.28 1.14 -0.29
CA SER A 382 -21.76 1.19 -0.28
C SER A 382 -22.31 2.61 -0.51
N SER A 383 -21.49 3.64 -0.26
CA SER A 383 -21.79 5.06 -0.46
C SER A 383 -21.70 5.56 -1.92
N GLN A 384 -21.71 4.65 -2.91
CA GLN A 384 -21.63 4.92 -4.37
C GLN A 384 -20.34 5.61 -4.86
N LYS A 385 -19.43 6.02 -3.98
CA LYS A 385 -18.10 6.52 -4.37
C LYS A 385 -17.13 5.35 -4.53
N VAL A 386 -16.80 5.03 -5.78
CA VAL A 386 -15.71 4.11 -6.10
C VAL A 386 -14.40 4.74 -5.65
N VAL A 387 -13.63 4.01 -4.84
CA VAL A 387 -12.29 4.44 -4.41
C VAL A 387 -11.27 3.71 -5.28
N SER A 388 -10.40 4.46 -5.94
CA SER A 388 -9.25 3.90 -6.65
C SER A 388 -8.07 3.77 -5.70
N VAL A 389 -7.61 2.54 -5.50
CA VAL A 389 -6.46 2.22 -4.66
C VAL A 389 -5.28 1.87 -5.57
N PRO A 390 -4.22 2.68 -5.62
CA PRO A 390 -3.06 2.37 -6.47
C PRO A 390 -2.35 1.11 -5.97
N LEU A 391 -1.84 0.30 -6.89
CA LEU A 391 -0.89 -0.74 -6.53
C LEU A 391 0.43 -0.11 -6.07
N LEU A 392 1.12 -0.77 -5.15
CA LEU A 392 2.41 -0.30 -4.66
C LEU A 392 3.49 -0.46 -5.73
N ASP A 393 4.57 0.32 -5.60
CA ASP A 393 5.79 0.11 -6.36
C ASP A 393 6.54 -1.13 -5.85
N SER A 394 7.44 -1.64 -6.68
CA SER A 394 8.30 -2.77 -6.31
C SER A 394 9.02 -2.55 -4.97
N PRO A 395 9.21 -3.59 -4.13
CA PRO A 395 9.98 -3.52 -2.89
C PRO A 395 11.30 -2.78 -3.01
N CYS A 396 12.05 -3.01 -4.09
CA CYS A 396 13.34 -2.36 -4.36
C CYS A 396 13.25 -0.94 -4.92
N GLY A 397 12.04 -0.40 -5.14
CA GLY A 397 11.79 0.96 -5.66
C GLY A 397 12.27 1.21 -7.10
N ALA A 398 12.85 0.21 -7.75
CA ALA A 398 13.49 0.37 -9.06
C ALA A 398 12.48 0.55 -10.20
N GLN A 399 11.27 0.00 -10.06
CA GLN A 399 10.24 0.04 -11.11
C GLN A 399 8.86 0.38 -10.55
N PRO A 400 8.20 1.41 -11.11
CA PRO A 400 6.94 1.90 -10.57
C PRO A 400 5.71 1.15 -11.11
N ALA A 401 4.63 1.20 -10.33
CA ALA A 401 3.28 0.78 -10.73
C ALA A 401 2.52 1.86 -11.52
N SER A 402 3.17 3.00 -11.76
CA SER A 402 2.68 4.10 -12.60
C SER A 402 3.71 4.52 -13.64
N VAL A 403 3.23 4.98 -14.80
CA VAL A 403 4.08 5.50 -15.87
C VAL A 403 3.50 6.79 -16.41
N ARG A 404 4.39 7.76 -16.60
CA ARG A 404 4.08 9.04 -17.21
C ARG A 404 4.43 8.98 -18.69
N LEU A 405 3.50 9.39 -19.54
CA LEU A 405 3.69 9.52 -20.97
C LEU A 405 3.34 10.92 -21.43
N ARG A 406 4.02 11.40 -22.46
CA ARG A 406 3.70 12.68 -23.08
C ARG A 406 2.77 12.45 -24.26
N ALA A 407 1.64 13.14 -24.31
CA ALA A 407 0.58 12.97 -25.30
C ALA A 407 0.24 14.30 -25.99
N HIS A 408 -0.01 14.26 -27.30
CA HIS A 408 -0.41 15.44 -28.08
C HIS A 408 -1.58 15.11 -29.03
N PRO A 409 -2.83 15.35 -28.60
CA PRO A 409 -3.99 15.29 -29.48
C PRO A 409 -3.99 16.50 -30.42
N MET A 410 -3.97 16.24 -31.73
CA MET A 410 -3.91 17.25 -32.79
C MET A 410 -5.23 17.36 -33.54
N THR A 411 -5.45 18.48 -34.22
CA THR A 411 -6.54 18.60 -35.18
C THR A 411 -6.37 17.63 -36.35
N ARG A 412 -7.48 17.17 -36.91
CA ARG A 412 -7.47 16.36 -38.13
C ARG A 412 -7.02 17.27 -39.29
N THR A 413 -5.75 17.19 -39.66
CA THR A 413 -5.19 17.87 -40.84
C THR A 413 -5.62 17.21 -42.13
#